data_AF-A0A8R1XU00-F1
#
_entry.id   AF-A0A8R1XU00-F1
#
_cell.length_a   1.000
_cell.length_b   1.000
_cell.length_c   1.000
_cell.angle_alpha   90.00
_cell.angle_beta   90.00
_cell.angle_gamma   90.00
#
_symmetry.space_group_name_H-M   'P 1'
#
loop_
_entity.id
_entity.type
_entity.pdbx_description
1 polymer ?
#
loop_
_entity_poly.entity_id
_entity_poly.type
_entity_poly.pdbx_seq_one_letter_code
_entity_poly.pdbx_strand_id
1 'polypeptide(L)'
;MDCKEVSSCLLLPFMIVTMLPHTGLIAIERVIQRRCSLFLRHRFISIPTVTRRNVESVSNKEMKMSQSKSILEKVIMKESQTTVEKVKEKATNAYLYVAYVVSVVVMGGMAYLLYEEMLSPGAPQTVFSKALSLIKKDPECHKLLGDSIMGYVEGRGRMKQVPHHIYKKDGKDRTRIMFNVKGTRREGIATCEMEKNNGTWEWRFLIVSSADLIPEYVVLIDNR
;
A
#
# COMPACT_ATOMS: atom_id res chain seq x y z
N MET A 1 44.80 3.66 15.46
CA MET A 1 44.12 4.95 15.20
C MET A 1 43.15 4.69 14.08
N ASP A 2 41.99 4.27 14.53
CA ASP A 2 40.98 3.48 13.85
C ASP A 2 39.88 4.37 13.30
N CYS A 3 39.50 4.19 12.04
CA CYS A 3 38.19 4.54 11.48
C CYS A 3 38.19 4.22 9.98
N LYS A 4 37.75 3.03 9.56
CA LYS A 4 37.14 2.78 8.23
C LYS A 4 36.57 1.36 8.01
N GLU A 5 36.02 0.72 9.04
CA GLU A 5 35.54 -0.68 8.96
C GLU A 5 34.06 -0.83 9.33
N VAL A 6 33.17 0.00 8.74
CA VAL A 6 31.72 -0.04 9.04
C VAL A 6 30.83 -0.10 7.78
N SER A 7 31.40 -0.13 6.57
CA SER A 7 30.58 -0.01 5.34
C SER A 7 30.21 -1.33 4.64
N SER A 8 30.68 -2.49 5.11
CA SER A 8 30.47 -3.78 4.41
C SER A 8 29.37 -4.69 4.96
N CYS A 9 28.65 -4.31 6.01
CA CYS A 9 27.66 -5.21 6.65
C CYS A 9 26.18 -4.90 6.34
N LEU A 10 25.87 -3.83 5.60
CA LEU A 10 24.47 -3.43 5.29
C LEU A 10 23.92 -3.97 3.96
N LEU A 11 24.75 -4.61 3.13
CA LEU A 11 24.33 -5.11 1.80
C LEU A 11 23.91 -6.59 1.78
N LEU A 12 24.10 -7.32 2.88
CA LEU A 12 23.84 -8.76 2.94
C LEU A 12 22.35 -9.19 2.98
N PRO A 13 21.36 -8.41 3.47
CA PRO A 13 19.96 -8.87 3.42
C PRO A 13 19.33 -8.69 2.03
N PHE A 14 19.95 -7.96 1.11
CA PHE A 14 19.41 -7.67 -0.23
C PHE A 14 19.63 -8.81 -1.25
N MET A 15 20.58 -9.71 -1.02
CA MET A 15 20.91 -10.79 -1.97
C MET A 15 20.25 -12.14 -1.67
N ILE A 16 19.56 -12.29 -0.54
CA ILE A 16 18.95 -13.59 -0.15
C ILE A 16 17.57 -13.81 -0.82
N VAL A 17 16.94 -12.75 -1.33
CA VAL A 17 15.62 -12.81 -1.98
C VAL A 17 15.69 -13.23 -3.46
N THR A 18 16.88 -13.25 -4.09
CA THR A 18 17.02 -13.47 -5.53
C THR A 18 17.31 -14.92 -5.96
N MET A 19 17.24 -15.89 -5.04
CA MET A 19 17.62 -17.30 -5.31
C MET A 19 16.47 -18.33 -5.15
N LEU A 20 15.20 -17.90 -5.13
CA LEU A 20 14.06 -18.83 -5.15
C LEU A 20 13.59 -19.12 -6.59
N PRO A 21 13.29 -20.38 -6.93
CA PRO A 21 13.13 -20.83 -8.31
C PRO A 21 11.91 -20.16 -8.97
N HIS A 22 12.17 -19.51 -10.11
CA HIS A 22 11.23 -18.79 -10.97
C HIS A 22 10.00 -19.60 -11.45
N THR A 23 9.88 -20.88 -11.10
CA THR A 23 8.78 -21.76 -11.49
C THR A 23 7.63 -21.80 -10.47
N GLY A 24 7.85 -21.37 -9.22
CA GLY A 24 6.83 -21.41 -8.16
C GLY A 24 5.87 -20.21 -8.11
N LEU A 25 6.33 -19.01 -8.51
CA LEU A 25 5.52 -17.78 -8.42
C LEU A 25 4.34 -17.76 -9.39
N ILE A 26 4.44 -18.44 -10.53
CA ILE A 26 3.39 -18.45 -11.58
C ILE A 26 2.15 -19.26 -11.15
N ALA A 27 2.28 -20.18 -10.18
CA ALA A 27 1.14 -20.94 -9.66
C ALA A 27 0.30 -20.13 -8.66
N ILE A 28 0.91 -19.17 -7.95
CA ILE A 28 0.24 -18.37 -6.92
C ILE A 28 -0.63 -17.27 -7.56
N GLU A 29 -0.20 -16.69 -8.69
CA GLU A 29 -1.01 -15.71 -9.44
C GLU A 29 -2.36 -16.27 -9.92
N ARG A 30 -2.41 -17.55 -10.34
CA ARG A 30 -3.66 -18.14 -10.87
C ARG A 30 -4.71 -18.44 -9.80
N VAL A 31 -4.33 -18.58 -8.53
CA VAL A 31 -5.27 -18.86 -7.42
C VAL A 31 -5.93 -17.58 -6.91
N ILE A 32 -5.23 -16.43 -7.01
CA ILE A 32 -5.69 -15.15 -6.48
C ILE A 32 -6.75 -14.51 -7.39
N GLN A 33 -6.65 -14.63 -8.72
CA GLN A 33 -7.64 -14.06 -9.64
C GLN A 33 -9.05 -14.69 -9.55
N ARG A 34 -9.18 -15.95 -9.13
CA ARG A 34 -10.49 -16.64 -9.02
C ARG A 34 -11.21 -16.46 -7.69
N ARG A 35 -10.54 -15.98 -6.63
CA ARG A 35 -11.16 -15.81 -5.28
C ARG A 35 -11.55 -14.37 -4.93
N CYS A 36 -11.16 -13.37 -5.73
CA CYS A 36 -11.44 -11.96 -5.45
C CYS A 36 -12.93 -11.54 -5.54
N SER A 37 -13.83 -12.36 -6.10
CA SER A 37 -15.27 -12.04 -6.12
C SER A 37 -16.04 -12.45 -4.86
N LEU A 38 -15.43 -13.19 -3.93
CA LEU A 38 -16.13 -13.71 -2.73
C LEU A 38 -15.76 -13.01 -1.42
N PHE A 39 -14.65 -12.28 -1.35
CA PHE A 39 -14.19 -11.67 -0.08
C PHE A 39 -14.78 -10.30 0.25
N LEU A 40 -15.45 -9.63 -0.69
CA LEU A 40 -16.06 -8.31 -0.48
C LEU A 40 -17.40 -8.33 0.29
N ARG A 41 -17.81 -9.47 0.86
CA ARG A 41 -19.10 -9.61 1.59
C ARG A 41 -19.00 -9.82 3.09
N HIS A 42 -17.82 -9.91 3.69
CA HIS A 42 -17.73 -10.09 5.14
C HIS A 42 -17.65 -8.75 5.90
N ARG A 43 -18.79 -8.43 6.52
CA ARG A 43 -18.98 -7.40 7.54
C ARG A 43 -17.85 -7.43 8.57
N PHE A 44 -17.41 -6.22 8.94
CA PHE A 44 -16.72 -5.86 10.17
C PHE A 44 -17.00 -6.87 11.31
N ILE A 45 -15.97 -7.62 11.69
CA ILE A 45 -15.96 -8.37 12.95
C ILE A 45 -15.45 -7.38 14.00
N SER A 46 -16.37 -6.96 14.86
CA SER A 46 -16.07 -6.27 16.11
C SER A 46 -15.15 -7.16 16.97
N ILE A 47 -14.06 -6.61 17.48
CA ILE A 47 -13.17 -7.29 18.44
C ILE A 47 -13.80 -7.12 19.84
N PRO A 48 -14.31 -8.16 20.52
CA PRO A 48 -14.63 -8.07 21.93
C PRO A 48 -13.36 -8.32 22.75
N THR A 49 -13.04 -7.35 23.59
CA THR A 49 -12.14 -7.49 24.73
C THR A 49 -12.87 -8.22 25.88
N VAL A 50 -12.11 -8.77 26.84
CA VAL A 50 -12.57 -9.26 28.18
C VAL A 50 -13.12 -10.72 28.13
N THR A 51 -12.64 -11.74 28.86
CA THR A 51 -12.35 -11.82 30.30
C THR A 51 -11.53 -13.09 30.64
N ARG A 52 -10.91 -13.06 31.82
CA ARG A 52 -10.00 -14.06 32.43
C ARG A 52 -10.72 -14.76 33.62
N ARG A 53 -10.27 -15.99 33.96
CA ARG A 53 -10.45 -16.77 35.22
C ARG A 53 -11.67 -17.71 35.33
N ASN A 54 -11.43 -19.02 35.44
CA ASN A 54 -11.43 -19.76 36.71
C ASN A 54 -11.00 -21.22 36.49
N VAL A 55 -9.94 -21.63 37.18
CA VAL A 55 -9.46 -23.01 37.33
C VAL A 55 -9.40 -23.23 38.84
N GLU A 56 -10.38 -23.93 39.40
CA GLU A 56 -10.27 -24.52 40.74
C GLU A 56 -11.49 -25.40 41.05
N SER A 57 -11.24 -26.43 41.86
CA SER A 57 -12.14 -27.47 42.38
C SER A 57 -12.29 -28.74 41.54
N VAL A 58 -12.34 -29.87 42.27
CA VAL A 58 -12.46 -31.26 41.81
C VAL A 58 -11.13 -31.98 41.48
N SER A 59 -10.28 -32.19 42.50
CA SER A 59 -9.63 -33.48 42.73
C SER A 59 -8.86 -33.43 44.05
N ASN A 60 -9.52 -33.80 45.14
CA ASN A 60 -8.90 -33.89 46.46
C ASN A 60 -9.46 -35.13 47.18
N LYS A 61 -9.15 -36.32 46.66
CA LYS A 61 -9.49 -37.59 47.30
C LYS A 61 -8.75 -38.79 46.70
N GLU A 62 -7.42 -38.74 46.62
CA GLU A 62 -6.63 -39.95 46.32
C GLU A 62 -5.20 -39.83 46.86
N MET A 63 -4.77 -40.90 47.56
CA MET A 63 -3.38 -41.34 47.60
C MET A 63 -2.38 -40.72 48.61
N LYS A 64 -2.66 -40.83 49.92
CA LYS A 64 -1.61 -40.81 50.98
C LYS A 64 -0.64 -42.01 50.94
N MET A 65 -0.82 -42.98 50.04
CA MET A 65 0.08 -44.14 49.86
C MET A 65 1.09 -43.97 48.69
N SER A 66 1.09 -42.84 47.97
CA SER A 66 1.98 -42.59 46.82
C SER A 66 3.26 -41.83 47.17
N GLN A 67 3.46 -41.47 48.44
CA GLN A 67 4.37 -40.39 48.81
C GLN A 67 5.86 -40.68 48.49
N SER A 68 6.34 -41.91 48.66
CA SER A 68 7.74 -42.27 48.39
C SER A 68 8.05 -42.55 46.91
N LYS A 69 7.07 -43.04 46.12
CA LYS A 69 7.22 -43.16 44.66
C LYS A 69 7.07 -41.79 43.96
N SER A 70 6.24 -40.91 44.54
CA SER A 70 5.98 -39.58 43.97
C SER A 70 7.17 -38.62 44.04
N ILE A 71 8.11 -38.77 44.98
CA ILE A 71 9.25 -37.83 45.08
C ILE A 71 10.23 -38.06 43.93
N LEU A 72 10.57 -39.32 43.64
CA LEU A 72 11.46 -39.63 42.52
C LEU A 72 10.80 -39.29 41.18
N GLU A 73 9.52 -39.62 41.02
CA GLU A 73 8.75 -39.25 39.82
C GLU A 73 8.61 -37.72 39.70
N LYS A 74 8.41 -36.97 40.79
CA LYS A 74 8.40 -35.50 40.78
C LYS A 74 9.76 -34.90 40.47
N VAL A 75 10.87 -35.51 40.88
CA VAL A 75 12.22 -35.02 40.55
C VAL A 75 12.54 -35.28 39.07
N ILE A 76 12.24 -36.48 38.56
CA ILE A 76 12.42 -36.82 37.13
C ILE A 76 11.46 -36.00 36.25
N MET A 77 10.21 -35.79 36.68
CA MET A 77 9.24 -34.93 35.99
C MET A 77 9.63 -33.46 36.10
N LYS A 78 10.20 -32.97 37.20
CA LYS A 78 10.63 -31.57 37.31
C LYS A 78 11.90 -31.30 36.50
N GLU A 79 12.81 -32.26 36.38
CA GLU A 79 14.00 -32.14 35.52
C GLU A 79 13.65 -32.22 34.02
N SER A 80 12.72 -33.10 33.63
CA SER A 80 12.21 -33.17 32.25
C SER A 80 11.22 -32.05 31.91
N GLN A 81 10.38 -31.60 32.84
CA GLN A 81 9.50 -30.44 32.65
C GLN A 81 10.30 -29.14 32.58
N THR A 82 11.36 -28.94 33.37
CA THR A 82 12.13 -27.68 33.27
C THR A 82 12.84 -27.51 31.94
N THR A 83 13.13 -28.58 31.19
CA THR A 83 13.66 -28.50 29.82
C THR A 83 12.55 -28.44 28.79
N VAL A 84 11.50 -29.26 28.89
CA VAL A 84 10.39 -29.29 27.92
C VAL A 84 9.49 -28.05 28.03
N GLU A 85 9.22 -27.54 29.23
CA GLU A 85 8.36 -26.37 29.50
C GLU A 85 9.07 -25.08 29.07
N LYS A 86 10.38 -24.95 29.33
CA LYS A 86 11.19 -23.82 28.80
C LYS A 86 11.27 -23.82 27.28
N VAL A 87 11.28 -24.99 26.63
CA VAL A 87 11.21 -25.09 25.17
C VAL A 87 9.81 -24.74 24.66
N LYS A 88 8.75 -25.15 25.36
CA LYS A 88 7.36 -24.84 25.00
C LYS A 88 7.04 -23.34 25.12
N GLU A 89 7.51 -22.67 26.17
CA GLU A 89 7.35 -21.22 26.33
C GLU A 89 8.12 -20.43 25.26
N LYS A 90 9.37 -20.82 24.96
CA LYS A 90 10.16 -20.20 23.88
C LYS A 90 9.55 -20.43 22.50
N ALA A 91 9.01 -21.62 22.25
CA ALA A 91 8.34 -21.97 20.99
C ALA A 91 7.06 -21.14 20.76
N THR A 92 6.32 -20.83 21.82
CA THR A 92 5.08 -20.05 21.71
C THR A 92 5.36 -18.62 21.24
N ASN A 93 6.43 -17.99 21.75
CA ASN A 93 6.86 -16.66 21.29
C ASN A 93 7.45 -16.70 19.87
N ALA A 94 8.18 -17.77 19.53
CA ALA A 94 8.75 -17.94 18.20
C ALA A 94 7.68 -17.97 17.10
N TYR A 95 6.54 -18.64 17.34
CA TYR A 95 5.42 -18.65 16.38
C TYR A 95 4.90 -17.23 16.08
N LEU A 96 4.78 -16.37 17.09
CA LEU A 96 4.31 -15.00 16.91
C LEU A 96 5.29 -14.17 16.06
N TYR A 97 6.60 -14.32 16.28
CA TYR A 97 7.61 -13.64 15.45
C TYR A 97 7.59 -14.13 14.00
N VAL A 98 7.46 -15.45 13.78
CA VAL A 98 7.35 -16.02 12.44
C VAL A 98 6.08 -15.51 11.74
N ALA A 99 4.93 -15.53 12.43
CA ALA A 99 3.68 -15.00 11.91
C ALA A 99 3.78 -13.51 11.56
N TYR A 100 4.46 -12.72 12.41
CA TYR A 100 4.74 -11.31 12.15
C TYR A 100 5.58 -11.12 10.89
N VAL A 101 6.71 -11.83 10.75
CA VAL A 101 7.58 -11.72 9.57
C VAL A 101 6.83 -12.10 8.29
N VAL A 102 6.06 -13.20 8.31
CA VAL A 102 5.22 -13.61 7.17
C VAL A 102 4.20 -12.52 6.83
N SER A 103 3.55 -11.92 7.84
CA SER A 103 2.58 -10.85 7.61
C SER A 103 3.21 -9.61 6.98
N VAL A 104 4.42 -9.21 7.41
CA VAL A 104 5.15 -8.07 6.85
C VAL A 104 5.55 -8.34 5.40
N VAL A 105 6.00 -9.56 5.08
CA VAL A 105 6.35 -9.96 3.71
C VAL A 105 5.12 -9.91 2.79
N VAL A 106 3.99 -10.47 3.24
CA VAL A 106 2.73 -10.46 2.46
C VAL A 106 2.22 -9.02 2.28
N MET A 107 2.22 -8.22 3.34
CA MET A 107 1.78 -6.82 3.31
C MET A 107 2.68 -5.97 2.40
N GLY A 108 4.00 -6.14 2.49
CA GLY A 108 4.98 -5.43 1.67
C GLY A 108 4.86 -5.80 0.18
N GLY A 109 4.69 -7.08 -0.14
CA GLY A 109 4.48 -7.55 -1.51
C GLY A 109 3.20 -6.98 -2.13
N MET A 110 2.08 -7.01 -1.40
CA MET A 110 0.82 -6.44 -1.87
C MET A 110 0.91 -4.92 -2.04
N ALA A 111 1.54 -4.22 -1.09
CA ALA A 111 1.73 -2.78 -1.17
C ALA A 111 2.54 -2.40 -2.42
N TYR A 112 3.62 -3.13 -2.72
CA TYR A 112 4.45 -2.90 -3.91
C TYR A 112 3.65 -2.97 -5.22
N LEU A 113 2.85 -4.03 -5.40
CA LEU A 113 2.00 -4.20 -6.57
C LEU A 113 0.97 -3.07 -6.73
N LEU A 114 0.39 -2.61 -5.62
CA LEU A 114 -0.56 -1.50 -5.66
C LEU A 114 0.11 -0.16 -5.98
N TYR A 115 1.33 0.06 -5.48
CA TYR A 115 2.07 1.29 -5.79
C TYR A 115 2.43 1.39 -7.26
N GLU A 116 2.86 0.29 -7.89
CA GLU A 116 3.16 0.27 -9.33
C GLU A 116 1.92 0.59 -10.18
N GLU A 117 0.75 0.10 -9.80
CA GLU A 117 -0.50 0.35 -10.53
C GLU A 117 -1.05 1.75 -10.28
N MET A 118 -1.19 2.15 -9.00
CA MET A 118 -1.80 3.42 -8.61
C MET A 118 -0.95 4.64 -8.94
N LEU A 119 0.38 4.49 -8.91
CA LEU A 119 1.32 5.54 -9.28
C LEU A 119 1.87 5.35 -10.70
N SER A 120 1.27 4.47 -11.50
CA SER A 120 1.53 4.41 -12.93
C SER A 120 1.41 5.81 -13.52
N PRO A 121 2.31 6.24 -14.42
CA PRO A 121 2.30 7.60 -14.93
C PRO A 121 0.98 8.03 -15.59
N GLY A 122 0.16 7.09 -16.07
CA GLY A 122 -1.17 7.33 -16.64
C GLY A 122 -2.34 7.21 -15.66
N ALA A 123 -2.07 6.93 -14.38
CA ALA A 123 -3.10 6.94 -13.35
C ALA A 123 -3.64 8.37 -13.15
N PRO A 124 -4.96 8.54 -12.93
CA PRO A 124 -5.59 9.86 -12.97
C PRO A 124 -5.06 10.84 -11.91
N GLN A 125 -4.69 10.32 -10.74
CA GLN A 125 -4.12 11.13 -9.65
C GLN A 125 -2.70 11.64 -9.98
N THR A 126 -1.89 10.79 -10.62
CA THR A 126 -0.53 11.15 -11.06
C THR A 126 -0.58 12.18 -12.17
N VAL A 127 -1.44 11.98 -13.17
CA VAL A 127 -1.65 12.91 -14.28
C VAL A 127 -2.12 14.28 -13.76
N PHE A 128 -3.09 14.31 -12.83
CA PHE A 128 -3.56 15.54 -12.19
C PHE A 128 -2.42 16.29 -11.48
N SER A 129 -1.67 15.57 -10.64
CA SER A 129 -0.58 16.17 -9.86
C SER A 129 0.52 16.75 -10.76
N LYS A 130 0.87 16.02 -11.83
CA LYS A 130 1.85 16.49 -12.83
C LYS A 130 1.33 17.69 -13.62
N ALA A 131 0.10 17.64 -14.14
CA ALA A 131 -0.51 18.75 -14.88
C ALA A 131 -0.57 20.03 -14.02
N LEU A 132 -1.02 19.92 -12.76
CA LEU A 132 -1.06 21.06 -11.85
C LEU A 132 0.34 21.63 -11.57
N SER A 133 1.37 20.77 -11.47
CA SER A 133 2.74 21.22 -11.29
C SER A 133 3.31 21.96 -12.51
N LEU A 134 2.87 21.61 -13.72
CA LEU A 134 3.24 22.31 -14.96
C LEU A 134 2.56 23.68 -15.03
N ILE A 135 1.26 23.74 -14.74
CA ILE A 135 0.49 25.00 -14.70
C ILE A 135 1.08 25.99 -13.69
N LYS A 136 1.52 25.50 -12.52
CA LYS A 136 2.15 26.33 -11.48
C LYS A 136 3.54 26.87 -11.84
N LYS A 137 4.17 26.36 -12.88
CA LYS A 137 5.51 26.81 -13.33
C LYS A 137 5.44 27.71 -14.55
N ASP A 138 4.31 27.68 -15.26
CA ASP A 138 4.15 28.35 -16.52
C ASP A 138 3.82 29.84 -16.35
N PRO A 139 4.58 30.77 -16.97
CA PRO A 139 4.38 32.21 -16.80
C PRO A 139 3.10 32.72 -17.46
N GLU A 140 2.58 32.07 -18.51
CA GLU A 140 1.32 32.46 -19.14
C GLU A 140 0.13 32.13 -18.23
N CYS A 141 0.19 30.97 -17.57
CA CYS A 141 -0.78 30.59 -16.55
C CYS A 141 -0.78 31.58 -15.36
N HIS A 142 0.39 32.07 -14.94
CA HIS A 142 0.48 33.10 -13.91
C HIS A 142 -0.11 34.45 -14.35
N LYS A 143 0.05 34.84 -15.62
CA LYS A 143 -0.58 36.06 -16.15
C LYS A 143 -2.11 35.94 -16.15
N LEU A 144 -2.63 34.77 -16.54
CA LEU A 144 -4.07 34.52 -16.63
C LEU A 144 -4.73 34.37 -15.25
N LEU A 145 -4.20 33.50 -14.38
CA LEU A 145 -4.81 33.11 -13.12
C LEU A 145 -4.31 33.95 -11.93
N GLY A 146 -3.06 34.42 -11.96
CA GLY A 146 -2.38 35.14 -10.88
C GLY A 146 -1.23 34.36 -10.24
N ASP A 147 -0.66 34.93 -9.17
CA ASP A 147 0.56 34.39 -8.54
C ASP A 147 0.31 33.07 -7.79
N SER A 148 -0.85 32.92 -7.15
CA SER A 148 -1.22 31.71 -6.41
C SER A 148 -2.22 30.89 -7.22
N ILE A 149 -1.85 29.66 -7.56
CA ILE A 149 -2.68 28.73 -8.35
C ILE A 149 -2.98 27.48 -7.51
N MET A 150 -4.25 27.15 -7.36
CA MET A 150 -4.75 25.96 -6.66
C MET A 150 -5.63 25.12 -7.58
N GLY A 151 -5.31 23.83 -7.75
CA GLY A 151 -6.16 22.88 -8.46
C GLY A 151 -7.18 22.27 -7.50
N TYR A 152 -8.45 22.24 -7.89
CA TYR A 152 -9.51 21.57 -7.16
C TYR A 152 -10.41 20.78 -8.10
N VAL A 153 -11.16 19.85 -7.51
CA VAL A 153 -12.10 19.01 -8.23
C VAL A 153 -13.49 19.20 -7.66
N GLU A 154 -14.48 19.22 -8.55
CA GLU A 154 -15.89 19.25 -8.17
C GLU A 154 -16.34 17.86 -7.69
N GLY A 155 -17.05 17.84 -6.58
CA GLY A 155 -17.52 16.60 -5.99
C GLY A 155 -18.33 16.85 -4.73
N ARG A 156 -19.32 15.98 -4.47
CA ARG A 156 -20.14 16.06 -3.27
C ARG A 156 -19.39 15.45 -2.08
N GLY A 157 -19.20 16.24 -1.03
CA GLY A 157 -18.60 15.79 0.23
C GLY A 157 -17.09 16.01 0.32
N ARG A 158 -16.46 15.36 1.32
CA ARG A 158 -15.03 15.53 1.62
C ARG A 158 -14.12 14.73 0.68
N MET A 159 -14.64 13.66 0.07
CA MET A 159 -13.91 12.82 -0.87
C MET A 159 -14.20 13.27 -2.29
N LYS A 160 -13.20 13.86 -2.95
CA LYS A 160 -13.29 14.37 -4.32
C LYS A 160 -12.48 13.47 -5.23
N GLN A 161 -13.07 12.99 -6.32
CA GLN A 161 -12.39 12.18 -7.33
C GLN A 161 -12.24 12.98 -8.61
N VAL A 162 -11.02 13.01 -9.14
CA VAL A 162 -10.71 13.64 -10.43
C VAL A 162 -11.54 12.96 -11.53
N PRO A 163 -12.42 13.68 -12.25
CA PRO A 163 -13.15 13.10 -13.37
C PRO A 163 -12.13 12.74 -14.45
N HIS A 164 -12.11 11.47 -14.82
CA HIS A 164 -11.18 10.91 -15.78
C HIS A 164 -11.93 10.08 -16.79
N HIS A 165 -11.41 10.07 -18.01
CA HIS A 165 -11.92 9.26 -19.11
C HIS A 165 -10.75 8.50 -19.72
N ILE A 166 -10.72 7.19 -19.47
CA ILE A 166 -9.72 6.28 -20.03
C ILE A 166 -10.34 5.62 -21.25
N TYR A 167 -9.69 5.77 -22.40
CA TYR A 167 -10.19 5.24 -23.66
C TYR A 167 -9.04 4.85 -24.58
N LYS A 168 -9.32 4.00 -25.56
CA LYS A 168 -8.33 3.59 -26.57
C LYS A 168 -8.65 4.26 -27.89
N LYS A 169 -7.65 4.88 -28.50
CA LYS A 169 -7.76 5.47 -29.84
C LYS A 169 -6.47 5.24 -30.60
N ASP A 170 -6.57 4.85 -31.86
CA ASP A 170 -5.41 4.53 -32.72
C ASP A 170 -4.51 3.41 -32.15
N GLY A 171 -5.10 2.47 -31.40
CA GLY A 171 -4.37 1.38 -30.72
C GLY A 171 -3.57 1.81 -29.48
N LYS A 172 -3.63 3.08 -29.10
CA LYS A 172 -2.94 3.64 -27.93
C LYS A 172 -3.92 3.91 -26.79
N ASP A 173 -3.49 3.63 -25.57
CA ASP A 173 -4.26 3.93 -24.36
C ASP A 173 -4.14 5.44 -24.06
N ARG A 174 -5.28 6.11 -23.87
CA ARG A 174 -5.34 7.54 -23.55
C ARG A 174 -6.12 7.77 -22.27
N THR A 175 -5.63 8.72 -21.49
CA THR A 175 -6.28 9.18 -20.25
C THR A 175 -6.51 10.68 -20.37
N ARG A 176 -7.78 11.08 -20.46
CA ARG A 176 -8.20 12.49 -20.42
C ARG A 176 -8.71 12.86 -19.04
N ILE A 177 -8.34 14.04 -18.57
CA ILE A 177 -8.72 14.57 -17.28
C ILE A 177 -9.13 16.03 -17.42
N MET A 178 -10.12 16.43 -16.63
CA MET A 178 -10.54 17.82 -16.48
C MET A 178 -10.57 18.17 -14.99
N PHE A 179 -10.03 19.31 -14.62
CA PHE A 179 -10.08 19.80 -13.24
C PHE A 179 -10.13 21.32 -13.21
N ASN A 180 -10.65 21.87 -12.12
CA ASN A 180 -10.76 23.32 -11.97
C ASN A 180 -9.47 23.87 -11.36
N VAL A 181 -9.08 25.05 -11.81
CA VAL A 181 -7.95 25.80 -11.28
C VAL A 181 -8.45 27.14 -10.78
N LYS A 182 -8.06 27.48 -9.55
CA LYS A 182 -8.36 28.75 -8.90
C LYS A 182 -7.08 29.55 -8.80
N GLY A 183 -7.08 30.72 -9.40
CA GLY A 183 -6.05 31.73 -9.25
C GLY A 183 -6.43 32.83 -8.26
N THR A 184 -5.49 33.73 -7.98
CA THR A 184 -5.77 34.96 -7.23
C THR A 184 -6.71 35.90 -8.01
N ARG A 185 -6.63 35.91 -9.34
CA ARG A 185 -7.38 36.83 -10.22
C ARG A 185 -8.61 36.17 -10.84
N ARG A 186 -8.44 34.96 -11.38
CA ARG A 186 -9.47 34.26 -12.17
C ARG A 186 -9.51 32.79 -11.82
N GLU A 187 -10.66 32.17 -12.08
CA GLU A 187 -10.83 30.72 -12.07
C GLU A 187 -10.83 30.19 -13.51
N GLY A 188 -10.50 28.92 -13.67
CA GLY A 188 -10.45 28.27 -14.97
C GLY A 188 -10.59 26.76 -14.88
N ILE A 189 -10.60 26.12 -16.04
CA ILE A 189 -10.68 24.67 -16.19
C ILE A 189 -9.44 24.24 -16.97
N ALA A 190 -8.69 23.31 -16.39
CA ALA A 190 -7.56 22.67 -17.04
C ALA A 190 -8.04 21.35 -17.66
N THR A 191 -7.84 21.22 -18.97
CA THR A 191 -8.09 19.98 -19.72
C THR A 191 -6.75 19.42 -20.15
N CYS A 192 -6.47 18.18 -19.77
CA CYS A 192 -5.23 17.51 -20.13
C CYS A 192 -5.47 16.09 -20.62
N GLU A 193 -4.59 15.64 -21.50
CA GLU A 193 -4.64 14.29 -22.05
C GLU A 193 -3.23 13.71 -22.16
N MET A 194 -3.07 12.48 -21.66
CA MET A 194 -1.87 11.70 -21.82
C MET A 194 -2.14 10.48 -22.69
N GLU A 195 -1.17 10.11 -23.51
CA GLU A 195 -1.21 8.98 -24.42
C GLU A 195 -0.04 8.05 -24.14
N LYS A 196 -0.31 6.74 -24.13
CA LYS A 196 0.70 5.71 -23.93
C LYS A 196 1.31 5.32 -25.28
N ASN A 197 2.58 5.64 -25.48
CA ASN A 197 3.35 5.37 -26.68
C ASN A 197 4.52 4.44 -26.33
N ASN A 198 4.62 3.25 -26.94
CA ASN A 198 5.73 2.30 -26.70
C ASN A 198 6.06 2.01 -25.21
N GLY A 199 5.06 2.09 -24.32
CA GLY A 199 5.23 1.87 -22.88
C GLY A 199 5.50 3.14 -22.06
N THR A 200 5.88 4.26 -22.69
CA THR A 200 6.03 5.56 -22.05
C THR A 200 4.75 6.39 -22.15
N TRP A 201 4.46 7.16 -21.11
CA TRP A 201 3.30 8.06 -21.08
C TRP A 201 3.75 9.46 -21.49
N GLU A 202 3.18 9.97 -22.58
CA GLU A 202 3.50 11.26 -23.17
C GLU A 202 2.29 12.20 -23.10
N TRP A 203 2.54 13.50 -22.98
CA TRP A 203 1.48 14.50 -23.01
C TRP A 203 1.00 14.70 -24.45
N ARG A 204 -0.31 14.57 -24.68
CA ARG A 204 -0.93 14.93 -25.95
C ARG A 204 -1.22 16.42 -25.99
N PHE A 205 -1.91 16.94 -24.98
CA PHE A 205 -2.10 18.36 -24.80
C PHE A 205 -2.39 18.71 -23.34
N LEU A 206 -2.09 19.94 -22.98
CA LEU A 206 -2.42 20.56 -21.70
C LEU A 206 -2.88 21.99 -21.97
N ILE A 207 -4.17 22.23 -21.77
CA ILE A 207 -4.80 23.52 -22.08
C ILE A 207 -5.54 23.99 -20.84
N VAL A 208 -5.38 25.27 -20.51
CA VAL A 208 -6.11 25.94 -19.44
C VAL A 208 -7.02 26.97 -20.07
N SER A 209 -8.32 26.90 -19.77
CA SER A 209 -9.32 27.89 -20.20
C SER A 209 -9.82 28.68 -19.00
N SER A 210 -9.90 30.01 -19.09
CA SER A 210 -10.55 30.80 -18.04
C SER A 210 -12.07 30.57 -18.02
N ALA A 211 -12.69 30.70 -16.84
CA ALA A 211 -14.13 30.56 -16.64
C ALA A 211 -14.91 31.86 -16.89
N ASP A 212 -14.29 32.84 -17.56
CA ASP A 212 -14.89 34.15 -17.84
C ASP A 212 -15.97 34.06 -18.92
N LEU A 213 -16.73 35.15 -19.09
CA LEU A 213 -17.71 35.28 -20.19
C LEU A 213 -17.08 35.08 -21.58
N ILE A 214 -15.82 35.49 -21.73
CA ILE A 214 -15.00 35.27 -22.94
C ILE A 214 -13.80 34.43 -22.50
N PRO A 215 -13.81 33.11 -22.76
CA PRO A 215 -12.76 32.23 -22.26
C PRO A 215 -11.45 32.49 -22.99
N GLU A 216 -10.40 32.76 -22.21
CA GLU A 216 -9.04 32.87 -22.69
C GLU A 216 -8.34 31.52 -22.52
N TYR A 217 -7.65 31.06 -23.57
CA TYR A 217 -7.00 29.76 -23.60
C TYR A 217 -5.49 29.92 -23.57
N VAL A 218 -4.85 29.20 -22.65
CA VAL A 218 -3.40 29.07 -22.58
C VAL A 218 -3.05 27.63 -22.89
N VAL A 219 -2.22 27.44 -23.92
CA VAL A 219 -1.80 26.12 -24.40
C VAL A 219 -0.37 25.89 -23.92
N LEU A 220 -0.22 25.03 -22.90
CA LEU A 220 1.11 24.75 -22.33
C LEU A 220 1.86 23.71 -23.16
N ILE A 221 1.12 22.70 -23.63
CA ILE A 221 1.64 21.60 -24.43
C ILE A 221 0.60 21.27 -25.50
N ASP A 222 1.03 21.18 -26.76
CA ASP A 222 0.21 20.72 -27.87
C ASP A 222 1.04 19.82 -28.79
N ASN A 223 0.82 18.52 -28.67
CA ASN A 223 1.41 17.45 -29.48
C ASN A 223 0.32 16.71 -30.27
N ARG A 224 -0.72 17.44 -30.71
CA ARG A 224 -1.94 16.85 -31.28
C ARG A 224 -1.75 16.11 -32.59
#